data_AF-A0A7S0P3B3-F1
#
_entry.id   AF-A0A7S0P3B3-F1
#
_cell.length_a   1.000
_cell.length_b   1.000
_cell.length_c   1.000
_cell.angle_alpha   90.00
_cell.angle_beta   90.00
_cell.angle_gamma   90.00
#
_symmetry.space_group_name_H-M   'P 1'
#
loop_
_entity.id
_entity.type
_entity.pdbx_description
1 polymer ?
#
loop_
_entity_poly.entity_id
_entity_poly.type
_entity_poly.pdbx_seq_one_letter_code
_entity_poly.pdbx_strand_id
1 'polypeptide(L)'
;MARLKPLPLRIDGRWIDAAAHADVHPGGRWLLEYARGRDVTAIFHAIHMFREERAAAALAKLPEMPESQLKLPSKAGLARSQLAQEGDALQGPFVFSLAEEDHENTPSQPIRSKLRSELQAMLRRRFANREAMKATPQHWVQTGVAAVATLACWFGWLQGSVLLTLLLPFVHWVLAAHTCHEATHGALSSSARVNFWMQFTAHPIMFK
;
A
#
# COMPACT_ATOMS: atom_id res chain seq x y z
N MET A 1 29.39 8.19 -5.44
CA MET A 1 28.12 7.49 -5.16
C MET A 1 26.98 8.48 -5.36
N ALA A 2 25.98 8.18 -6.19
CA ALA A 2 24.83 9.05 -6.35
C ALA A 2 24.06 9.12 -5.02
N ARG A 3 23.77 10.34 -4.54
CA ARG A 3 22.99 10.54 -3.31
C ARG A 3 21.57 10.02 -3.56
N LEU A 4 21.09 9.09 -2.72
CA LEU A 4 19.73 8.59 -2.81
C LEU A 4 18.75 9.77 -2.75
N LYS A 5 17.74 9.78 -3.62
CA LYS A 5 16.69 10.80 -3.59
C LYS A 5 15.98 10.70 -2.23
N PRO A 6 15.93 11.79 -1.43
CA PRO A 6 15.36 11.75 -0.08
C PRO A 6 13.92 11.26 -0.14
N LEU A 7 13.50 10.44 0.82
CA LEU A 7 12.16 9.88 0.89
C LEU A 7 11.54 10.29 2.23
N PRO A 8 11.05 11.54 2.31
CA PRO A 8 10.48 12.07 3.54
C PRO A 8 9.13 11.40 3.83
N LEU A 9 8.92 10.98 5.07
CA LEU A 9 7.64 10.50 5.60
C LEU A 9 7.39 11.17 6.95
N ARG A 10 6.13 11.46 7.29
CA ARG A 10 5.78 11.97 8.62
C ARG A 10 5.15 10.85 9.45
N ILE A 11 5.72 10.59 10.63
CA ILE A 11 5.24 9.57 11.58
C ILE A 11 5.30 10.15 12.99
N ASP A 12 4.19 10.09 13.72
CA ASP A 12 4.06 10.61 15.09
C ASP A 12 4.50 12.09 15.19
N GLY A 13 4.19 12.87 14.13
CA GLY A 13 4.54 14.29 14.02
C GLY A 13 5.98 14.59 13.64
N ARG A 14 6.85 13.58 13.50
CA ARG A 14 8.25 13.73 13.09
C ARG A 14 8.43 13.40 11.61
N TRP A 15 9.23 14.21 10.92
CA TRP A 15 9.65 13.94 9.55
C TRP A 15 10.93 13.10 9.57
N ILE A 16 10.93 12.00 8.82
CA ILE A 16 12.04 11.04 8.73
C ILE A 16 12.43 10.83 7.27
N ASP A 17 13.73 10.61 7.00
CA ASP A 17 14.18 10.15 5.69
C ASP A 17 14.25 8.61 5.67
N ALA A 18 13.35 7.98 4.93
CA ALA A 18 13.34 6.53 4.78
C ALA A 18 14.15 6.04 3.55
N ALA A 19 14.84 6.91 2.82
CA ALA A 19 15.52 6.55 1.57
C ALA A 19 16.51 5.39 1.72
N ALA A 20 17.31 5.39 2.79
CA ALA A 20 18.28 4.33 3.07
C ALA A 20 17.64 2.99 3.50
N HIS A 21 16.40 3.03 3.99
CA HIS A 21 15.66 1.85 4.43
C HIS A 21 14.74 1.27 3.34
N ALA A 22 14.46 2.04 2.30
CA ALA A 22 13.42 1.71 1.33
C ALA A 22 13.67 0.38 0.59
N ASP A 23 14.93 0.05 0.31
CA ASP A 23 15.27 -1.17 -0.45
C ASP A 23 15.21 -2.44 0.40
N VAL A 24 15.30 -2.31 1.73
CA VAL A 24 15.19 -3.42 2.69
C VAL A 24 13.81 -3.49 3.36
N HIS A 25 12.93 -2.53 3.06
CA HIS A 25 11.59 -2.48 3.62
C HIS A 25 10.77 -3.71 3.17
N PRO A 26 10.16 -4.48 4.08
CA PRO A 26 9.46 -5.71 3.69
C PRO A 26 8.19 -5.51 2.85
N GLY A 27 7.61 -4.30 2.88
CA GLY A 27 6.53 -3.90 1.96
C GLY A 27 7.03 -3.46 0.58
N GLY A 28 8.35 -3.35 0.41
CA GLY A 28 9.00 -2.83 -0.79
C GLY A 28 9.16 -1.32 -0.78
N ARG A 29 10.09 -0.84 -1.61
CA ARG A 29 10.38 0.57 -1.84
C ARG A 29 9.18 1.35 -2.38
N TRP A 30 8.45 0.75 -3.32
CA TRP A 30 7.34 1.39 -4.02
C TRP A 30 6.25 1.91 -3.05
N LEU A 31 5.99 1.21 -1.95
CA LEU A 31 5.00 1.62 -0.96
C LEU A 31 5.44 2.88 -0.21
N LEU A 32 6.74 2.97 0.12
CA LEU A 32 7.28 4.18 0.72
C LEU A 32 7.29 5.32 -0.29
N GLU A 33 7.62 5.05 -1.56
CA GLU A 33 7.60 6.07 -2.61
C GLU A 33 6.19 6.58 -2.91
N TYR A 34 5.18 5.71 -2.82
CA TYR A 34 3.77 6.08 -2.90
C TYR A 34 3.39 7.06 -1.78
N ALA A 35 3.92 6.84 -0.58
CA ALA A 35 3.61 7.66 0.59
C ALA A 35 4.57 8.85 0.80
N ARG A 36 5.47 9.10 -0.16
CA ARG A 36 6.47 10.18 -0.09
C ARG A 36 5.81 11.53 0.19
N GLY A 37 6.32 12.23 1.20
CA GLY A 37 5.86 13.56 1.59
C GLY A 37 4.53 13.58 2.34
N ARG A 38 4.05 12.42 2.83
CA ARG A 38 2.77 12.31 3.53
C ARG A 38 2.92 11.95 4.99
N ASP A 39 1.89 12.30 5.78
CA ASP A 39 1.69 11.73 7.11
C ASP A 39 1.17 10.29 6.98
N VAL A 40 2.01 9.34 7.41
CA VAL A 40 1.73 7.91 7.37
C VAL A 40 1.54 7.34 8.76
N THR A 41 1.33 8.18 9.79
CA THR A 41 1.20 7.74 11.18
C THR A 41 0.11 6.69 11.34
N ALA A 42 -1.10 6.95 10.81
CA ALA A 42 -2.22 6.02 10.93
C ALA A 42 -1.94 4.67 10.26
N ILE A 43 -1.43 4.67 9.02
CA ILE A 43 -1.15 3.44 8.28
C ILE A 43 0.07 2.69 8.85
N PHE A 44 1.09 3.40 9.33
CA PHE A 44 2.24 2.81 10.02
C PHE A 44 1.77 2.02 11.24
N HIS A 45 0.97 2.65 12.09
CA HIS A 45 0.45 2.03 13.30
C HIS A 45 -0.56 0.91 13.03
N ALA A 46 -1.34 0.98 11.93
CA ALA A 46 -2.26 -0.07 11.54
C ALA A 46 -1.52 -1.32 11.04
N ILE A 47 -0.56 -1.14 10.12
CA ILE A 47 0.15 -2.26 9.45
C ILE A 47 1.15 -2.94 10.41
N HIS A 48 1.83 -2.17 11.26
CA HIS A 48 2.90 -2.72 12.11
C HIS A 48 2.42 -3.23 13.47
N MET A 49 1.11 -3.29 13.71
CA MET A 49 0.50 -3.69 14.99
C MET A 49 0.98 -5.05 15.52
N PHE A 50 1.24 -6.00 14.63
CA PHE A 50 1.70 -7.35 15.02
C PHE A 50 3.11 -7.35 15.62
N ARG A 51 4.02 -6.47 15.15
CA ARG A 51 5.43 -6.38 15.59
C ARG A 51 5.85 -4.92 15.83
N GLU A 52 5.04 -4.23 16.61
CA GLU A 52 5.18 -2.79 16.89
C GLU A 52 6.56 -2.45 17.46
N GLU A 53 7.11 -3.27 18.37
CA GLU A 53 8.44 -3.06 18.94
C GLU A 53 9.56 -3.09 17.87
N ARG A 54 9.47 -4.01 16.90
CA ARG A 54 10.47 -4.08 15.81
C ARG A 54 10.33 -2.90 14.86
N ALA A 55 9.10 -2.46 14.59
CA ALA A 55 8.85 -1.30 13.76
C ALA A 55 9.34 -0.02 14.43
N ALA A 56 9.09 0.15 15.73
CA ALA A 56 9.61 1.26 16.53
C ALA A 56 11.15 1.26 16.57
N ALA A 57 11.78 0.09 16.74
CA ALA A 57 13.23 -0.04 16.71
C ALA A 57 13.85 0.25 15.32
N ALA A 58 13.12 -0.03 14.23
CA ALA A 58 13.55 0.35 12.88
C ALA A 58 13.39 1.87 12.67
N LEU A 59 12.25 2.43 13.09
CA LEU A 59 11.94 3.86 13.02
C LEU A 59 12.98 4.70 13.77
N ALA A 60 13.40 4.26 14.96
CA ALA A 60 14.40 4.97 15.78
C ALA A 60 15.79 5.05 15.13
N LYS A 61 16.09 4.22 14.13
CA LYS A 61 17.37 4.24 13.40
C LYS A 61 17.36 5.19 12.20
N LEU A 62 16.19 5.69 11.80
CA LEU A 62 16.06 6.56 10.65
C LEU A 62 16.41 8.00 11.02
N PRO A 63 17.13 8.72 10.15
CA PRO A 63 17.48 10.10 10.39
C PRO A 63 16.23 10.97 10.33
N GLU A 64 16.11 11.89 11.29
CA GLU A 64 15.09 12.95 11.23
C GLU A 64 15.46 13.99 10.18
N MET A 65 14.43 14.56 9.57
CA MET A 65 14.56 15.67 8.64
C MET A 65 13.86 16.90 9.21
N PRO A 66 14.52 18.08 9.21
CA PRO A 66 13.83 19.31 9.56
C PRO A 66 12.85 19.67 8.44
N GLU A 67 11.69 20.22 8.83
CA GLU A 67 10.63 20.62 7.90
C GLU A 67 11.10 21.64 6.86
N SER A 68 12.06 22.49 7.21
CA SER A 68 12.68 23.46 6.29
C SER A 68 13.45 22.85 5.11
N GLN A 69 13.82 21.57 5.18
CA GLN A 69 14.47 20.84 4.08
C GLN A 69 13.46 20.09 3.20
N LEU A 70 12.19 20.07 3.60
CA LEU A 70 11.15 19.39 2.84
C LEU A 70 10.65 20.32 1.75
N LYS A 71 10.58 19.78 0.55
CA LYS A 71 9.75 20.34 -0.49
C LYS A 71 8.38 19.72 -0.29
N LEU A 72 7.50 20.42 0.44
CA LEU A 72 6.10 20.06 0.60
C LEU A 72 5.27 20.80 -0.44
N PRO A 73 4.15 20.22 -0.90
CA PRO A 73 3.23 20.94 -1.77
C PRO A 73 2.70 22.19 -1.08
N SER A 74 2.43 23.24 -1.86
CA SER A 74 1.99 24.53 -1.30
C SER A 74 0.60 24.44 -0.65
N LYS A 75 -0.20 23.45 -1.05
CA LYS A 75 -1.51 23.12 -0.51
C LYS A 75 -1.68 21.61 -0.35
N ALA A 76 -2.44 21.20 0.66
CA ALA A 76 -2.89 19.83 0.84
C ALA A 76 -3.87 19.42 -0.27
N GLY A 77 -3.96 18.12 -0.57
CA GLY A 77 -4.99 17.57 -1.46
C GLY A 77 -4.88 17.93 -2.95
N LEU A 78 -3.79 18.58 -3.39
CA LEU A 78 -3.60 18.97 -4.80
C LEU A 78 -3.74 17.77 -5.76
N ALA A 79 -4.45 18.00 -6.86
CA ALA A 79 -4.53 17.03 -7.95
C ALA A 79 -3.15 16.79 -8.57
N ARG A 80 -2.94 15.61 -9.19
CA ARG A 80 -1.66 15.25 -9.84
C ARG A 80 -1.13 16.34 -10.80
N SER A 81 -2.01 16.98 -11.56
CA SER A 81 -1.65 18.06 -12.49
C SER A 81 -1.10 19.30 -11.77
N GLN A 82 -1.65 19.62 -10.60
CA GLN A 82 -1.21 20.75 -9.79
C GLN A 82 0.11 20.43 -9.09
N LEU A 83 0.29 19.19 -8.60
CA LEU A 83 1.57 18.73 -8.05
C LEU A 83 2.70 18.75 -9.09
N ALA A 84 2.42 18.37 -10.34
CA ALA A 84 3.39 18.43 -11.43
C ALA A 84 3.82 19.88 -11.74
N GLN A 85 2.90 20.84 -11.61
CA GLN A 85 3.19 22.28 -11.79
C GLN A 85 4.05 22.85 -10.66
N GLU A 86 3.91 22.33 -9.44
CA GLU A 86 4.79 22.68 -8.31
C GLU A 86 6.15 21.95 -8.37
N GLY A 87 6.33 21.10 -9.37
CA GLY A 87 7.54 20.34 -9.66
C GLY A 87 7.42 18.88 -9.20
N ASP A 88 7.70 17.94 -10.12
CA ASP A 88 7.77 16.47 -9.96
C ASP A 88 8.64 15.95 -8.77
N ALA A 89 9.25 16.86 -8.00
CA ALA A 89 9.98 16.57 -6.79
C ALA A 89 9.09 16.37 -5.55
N LEU A 90 7.84 16.84 -5.57
CA LEU A 90 7.01 16.97 -4.37
C LEU A 90 6.28 15.70 -3.94
N GLN A 91 5.93 14.79 -4.86
CA GLN A 91 5.32 13.50 -4.54
C GLN A 91 5.81 12.42 -5.52
N GLY A 92 5.81 11.15 -5.13
CA GLY A 92 6.18 10.04 -6.02
C GLY A 92 5.22 9.92 -7.21
N PRO A 93 5.53 9.07 -8.22
CA PRO A 93 4.71 8.95 -9.44
C PRO A 93 3.28 8.44 -9.23
N PHE A 94 2.90 8.10 -7.99
CA PHE A 94 1.63 7.49 -7.64
C PHE A 94 0.88 8.37 -6.62
N VAL A 95 -0.03 9.21 -7.10
CA VAL A 95 -0.88 10.08 -6.24
C VAL A 95 -2.34 9.78 -6.53
N PHE A 96 -3.02 9.15 -5.56
CA PHE A 96 -4.47 9.10 -5.47
C PHE A 96 -4.91 10.04 -4.35
N SER A 97 -5.80 10.99 -4.65
CA SER A 97 -6.40 11.91 -3.68
C SER A 97 -7.92 11.74 -3.80
N LEU A 98 -8.54 11.19 -2.75
CA LEU A 98 -9.99 11.23 -2.56
C LEU A 98 -10.23 12.12 -1.34
N ALA A 99 -10.93 13.23 -1.56
CA ALA A 99 -11.34 14.28 -0.62
C ALA A 99 -10.33 15.40 -0.30
N GLU A 100 -10.83 16.63 -0.43
CA GLU A 100 -10.32 17.86 0.20
C GLU A 100 -10.67 17.80 1.70
N GLU A 101 -9.84 17.19 2.53
CA GLU A 101 -9.98 17.35 3.98
C GLU A 101 -8.70 17.94 4.58
N ASP A 102 -8.88 19.06 5.31
CA ASP A 102 -7.87 19.89 6.00
C ASP A 102 -7.05 19.16 7.10
N HIS A 103 -7.06 17.82 7.11
CA HIS A 103 -6.45 17.00 8.15
C HIS A 103 -4.93 16.82 8.02
N GLU A 104 -4.29 17.22 6.91
CA GLU A 104 -2.86 16.97 6.67
C GLU A 104 -1.91 17.87 7.50
N ASN A 105 -2.39 19.04 7.95
CA ASN A 105 -1.56 19.99 8.71
C ASN A 105 -1.43 19.62 10.20
N THR A 106 -2.43 18.93 10.76
CA THR A 106 -2.36 18.44 12.14
C THR A 106 -1.72 17.06 12.12
N PRO A 107 -0.56 16.86 12.79
CA PRO A 107 0.05 15.53 12.82
C PRO A 107 -0.94 14.52 13.38
N SER A 108 -1.13 13.45 12.62
CA SER A 108 -2.02 12.37 13.00
C SER A 108 -1.58 11.78 14.33
N GLN A 109 -2.51 11.64 15.26
CA GLN A 109 -2.19 11.07 16.57
C GLN A 109 -2.04 9.54 16.44
N PRO A 110 -1.14 8.92 17.23
CA PRO A 110 -1.11 7.46 17.33
C PRO A 110 -2.48 6.95 17.76
N ILE A 111 -3.02 5.97 17.03
CA ILE A 111 -4.32 5.37 17.37
C ILE A 111 -4.16 4.61 18.69
N ARG A 112 -4.61 5.19 19.81
CA ARG A 112 -4.59 4.56 21.14
C ARG A 112 -6.02 4.28 21.59
N SER A 113 -6.53 3.10 21.23
CA SER A 113 -7.90 2.69 21.58
C SER A 113 -7.94 1.28 22.16
N LYS A 114 -8.98 1.02 22.97
CA LYS A 114 -9.25 -0.34 23.49
C LYS A 114 -9.45 -1.36 22.37
N LEU A 115 -10.12 -0.95 21.28
CA LEU A 115 -10.29 -1.80 20.10
C LEU A 115 -8.95 -2.21 19.49
N ARG A 116 -7.98 -1.28 19.38
CA ARG A 116 -6.64 -1.60 18.86
C ARG A 116 -5.93 -2.64 19.73
N SER A 117 -5.92 -2.47 21.05
CA SER A 117 -5.23 -3.40 21.95
C SER A 117 -5.88 -4.79 21.94
N GLU A 118 -7.21 -4.87 21.87
CA GLU A 118 -7.95 -6.13 21.72
C GLU A 118 -7.65 -6.81 20.37
N LEU A 119 -7.63 -6.04 19.28
CA LEU A 119 -7.27 -6.52 17.95
C LEU A 119 -5.83 -7.04 17.91
N GLN A 120 -4.89 -6.30 18.48
CA GLN A 120 -3.48 -6.71 18.59
C GLN A 120 -3.35 -8.02 19.37
N ALA A 121 -4.05 -8.16 20.50
CA ALA A 121 -4.08 -9.39 21.28
C ALA A 121 -4.72 -10.55 20.52
N MET A 122 -5.77 -10.28 19.73
CA MET A 122 -6.39 -11.29 18.87
C MET A 122 -5.43 -11.76 17.76
N LEU A 123 -4.75 -10.84 17.08
CA LEU A 123 -3.77 -11.17 16.03
C LEU A 123 -2.63 -12.04 16.57
N ARG A 124 -2.07 -11.69 17.74
CA ARG A 124 -1.01 -12.46 18.41
C ARG A 124 -1.46 -13.85 18.84
N ARG A 125 -2.72 -14.02 19.23
CA ARG A 125 -3.30 -15.34 19.55
C ARG A 125 -3.56 -16.18 18.30
N ARG A 126 -4.04 -15.56 17.22
CA ARG A 126 -4.47 -16.26 16.01
C ARG A 126 -3.30 -16.68 15.11
N PHE A 127 -2.24 -15.89 15.07
CA PHE A 127 -1.12 -16.08 14.15
C PHE A 127 0.19 -16.24 14.93
N ALA A 128 0.84 -17.39 14.74
CA ALA A 128 2.10 -17.70 15.41
C ALA A 128 3.28 -16.84 14.87
N ASN A 129 3.25 -16.49 13.59
CA ASN A 129 4.31 -15.72 12.93
C ASN A 129 3.74 -14.89 11.75
N ARG A 130 4.60 -14.07 11.13
CA ARG A 130 4.22 -13.20 10.00
C ARG A 130 3.78 -14.00 8.77
N GLU A 131 4.42 -15.13 8.51
CA GLU A 131 4.10 -16.00 7.37
C GLU A 131 2.70 -16.60 7.51
N ALA A 132 2.26 -16.90 8.75
CA ALA A 132 0.91 -17.38 9.03
C ALA A 132 -0.18 -16.34 8.73
N MET A 133 0.18 -15.05 8.64
CA MET A 133 -0.74 -13.98 8.20
C MET A 133 -0.83 -13.87 6.68
N LYS A 134 -0.08 -14.68 5.92
CA LYS A 134 -0.09 -14.66 4.45
C LYS A 134 -1.12 -15.60 3.86
N ALA A 135 -1.39 -15.42 2.57
CA ALA A 135 -2.28 -16.29 1.83
C ALA A 135 -1.86 -17.77 1.98
N THR A 136 -2.81 -18.59 2.41
CA THR A 136 -2.62 -20.03 2.57
C THR A 136 -2.52 -20.71 1.19
N PRO A 137 -1.99 -21.94 1.11
CA PRO A 137 -2.01 -22.70 -0.14
C PRO A 137 -3.42 -22.85 -0.72
N GLN A 138 -4.42 -23.03 0.14
CA GLN A 138 -5.83 -23.07 -0.27
C GLN A 138 -6.28 -21.76 -0.92
N HIS A 139 -5.88 -20.61 -0.37
CA HIS A 139 -6.18 -19.31 -0.97
C HIS A 139 -5.56 -19.19 -2.36
N TRP A 140 -4.31 -19.63 -2.53
CA TRP A 140 -3.66 -19.66 -3.85
C TRP A 140 -4.37 -20.55 -4.87
N VAL A 141 -4.89 -21.71 -4.44
CA VAL A 141 -5.70 -22.58 -5.31
C VAL A 141 -6.99 -21.86 -5.74
N GLN A 142 -7.69 -21.21 -4.80
CA GLN A 142 -8.91 -20.44 -5.10
C GLN A 142 -8.62 -19.28 -6.06
N THR A 143 -7.53 -18.54 -5.85
CA THR A 143 -7.04 -17.52 -6.77
C THR A 143 -6.78 -18.09 -8.16
N GLY A 144 -6.13 -19.25 -8.25
CA GLY A 144 -5.87 -19.94 -9.51
C GLY A 144 -7.14 -20.31 -10.27
N VAL A 145 -8.14 -20.85 -9.56
CA VAL A 145 -9.47 -21.17 -10.14
C VAL A 145 -10.15 -19.90 -10.66
N ALA A 146 -10.17 -18.82 -9.88
CA ALA A 146 -10.75 -17.54 -10.30
C ALA A 146 -10.02 -16.95 -11.53
N ALA A 147 -8.69 -17.09 -11.60
CA ALA A 147 -7.89 -16.66 -12.73
C ALA A 147 -8.24 -17.44 -14.01
N VAL A 148 -8.31 -18.78 -13.92
CA VAL A 148 -8.71 -19.63 -15.05
C VAL A 148 -10.13 -19.32 -15.53
N ALA A 149 -11.07 -19.15 -14.60
CA ALA A 149 -12.45 -18.78 -14.93
C ALA A 149 -12.53 -17.40 -15.60
N THR A 150 -11.72 -16.43 -15.14
CA THR A 150 -11.62 -15.10 -15.76
C THR A 150 -11.11 -15.21 -17.21
N LEU A 151 -10.05 -16.00 -17.45
CA LEU A 151 -9.52 -16.24 -18.79
C LEU A 151 -10.54 -16.93 -19.71
N ALA A 152 -11.28 -17.91 -19.19
CA ALA A 152 -12.36 -18.56 -19.93
C ALA A 152 -13.47 -17.58 -20.32
N CYS A 153 -13.84 -16.66 -19.42
CA CYS A 153 -14.81 -15.61 -19.73
C CYS A 153 -14.30 -14.64 -20.81
N TRP A 154 -13.04 -14.23 -20.74
CA TRP A 154 -12.40 -13.42 -21.79
C TRP A 154 -12.39 -14.13 -23.15
N PHE A 155 -12.02 -15.42 -23.18
CA PHE A 155 -12.03 -16.20 -24.41
C PHE A 155 -13.43 -16.34 -25.00
N GLY A 156 -14.43 -16.60 -24.16
CA GLY A 156 -15.83 -16.63 -24.55
C GLY A 156 -16.35 -15.30 -25.08
N TRP A 157 -15.96 -14.20 -24.45
CA TRP A 157 -16.27 -12.85 -24.92
C TRP A 157 -15.70 -12.59 -26.32
N LEU A 158 -14.44 -12.98 -26.58
CA LEU A 158 -13.83 -12.88 -27.92
C LEU A 158 -14.55 -13.72 -28.98
N GLN A 159 -15.21 -14.81 -28.59
CA GLN A 159 -16.03 -15.65 -29.47
C GLN A 159 -17.48 -15.16 -29.63
N GLY A 160 -17.85 -14.03 -29.01
CA GLY A 160 -19.20 -13.47 -29.07
C GLY A 160 -20.22 -14.14 -28.13
N SER A 161 -19.76 -14.89 -27.12
CA SER A 161 -20.65 -15.51 -26.14
C SER A 161 -21.26 -14.47 -25.20
N VAL A 162 -22.58 -14.24 -25.35
CA VAL A 162 -23.34 -13.33 -24.48
C VAL A 162 -23.27 -13.76 -23.01
N LEU A 163 -23.39 -15.07 -22.73
CA LEU A 163 -23.34 -15.58 -21.36
C LEU A 163 -22.00 -15.24 -20.69
N LEU A 164 -20.89 -15.56 -21.34
CA LEU A 164 -19.56 -15.34 -20.78
C LEU A 164 -19.23 -13.84 -20.68
N THR A 165 -19.79 -13.02 -21.57
CA THR A 165 -19.74 -11.56 -21.47
C THR A 165 -20.43 -11.05 -20.20
N LEU A 166 -21.62 -11.58 -19.89
CA LEU A 166 -22.37 -11.19 -18.69
C LEU A 166 -21.72 -11.69 -17.40
N LEU A 167 -21.05 -12.85 -17.43
CA LEU A 167 -20.36 -13.43 -16.27
C LEU A 167 -19.01 -12.77 -15.99
N LEU A 168 -18.31 -12.28 -17.02
CA LEU A 168 -16.98 -11.69 -16.92
C LEU A 168 -16.81 -10.68 -15.77
N PRO A 169 -17.67 -9.65 -15.57
CA PRO A 169 -17.48 -8.68 -14.50
C PRO A 169 -17.50 -9.31 -13.10
N PHE A 170 -18.36 -10.31 -12.87
CA PHE A 170 -18.48 -10.97 -11.56
C PHE A 170 -17.28 -11.87 -11.28
N VAL A 171 -16.90 -12.70 -12.25
CA VAL A 171 -15.76 -13.62 -12.11
C VAL A 171 -14.46 -12.84 -11.99
N HIS A 172 -14.29 -11.79 -12.79
CA HIS A 172 -13.13 -10.91 -12.70
C HIS A 172 -13.10 -10.16 -11.36
N TRP A 173 -14.25 -9.67 -10.86
CA TRP A 173 -14.32 -9.03 -9.55
C TRP A 173 -13.88 -9.99 -8.43
N VAL A 174 -14.26 -11.27 -8.48
CA VAL A 174 -13.78 -12.26 -7.50
C VAL A 174 -12.26 -12.35 -7.54
N LEU A 175 -11.65 -12.48 -8.72
CA LEU A 175 -10.19 -12.48 -8.83
C LEU A 175 -9.59 -11.20 -8.24
N ALA A 176 -10.05 -10.04 -8.73
CA ALA A 176 -9.58 -8.72 -8.32
C ALA A 176 -9.69 -8.49 -6.81
N ALA A 177 -10.84 -8.81 -6.20
CA ALA A 177 -11.07 -8.66 -4.77
C ALA A 177 -10.12 -9.55 -3.94
N HIS A 178 -9.82 -10.77 -4.38
CA HIS A 178 -8.91 -11.66 -3.64
C HIS A 178 -7.44 -11.31 -3.84
N THR A 179 -7.07 -10.82 -5.02
CA THR A 179 -5.65 -10.55 -5.31
C THR A 179 -5.26 -9.11 -5.06
N CYS A 180 -6.01 -8.14 -5.59
CA CYS A 180 -5.62 -6.75 -5.53
C CYS A 180 -5.74 -6.20 -4.12
N HIS A 181 -6.88 -6.43 -3.46
CA HIS A 181 -7.08 -5.99 -2.07
C HIS A 181 -5.99 -6.57 -1.15
N GLU A 182 -5.81 -7.89 -1.15
CA GLU A 182 -4.84 -8.56 -0.28
C GLU A 182 -3.40 -8.17 -0.61
N ALA A 183 -3.08 -7.95 -1.88
CA ALA A 183 -1.77 -7.49 -2.31
C ALA A 183 -1.46 -6.05 -1.83
N THR A 184 -2.44 -5.14 -1.86
CA THR A 184 -2.26 -3.76 -1.36
C THR A 184 -1.99 -3.71 0.15
N HIS A 185 -2.51 -4.67 0.91
CA HIS A 185 -2.19 -4.85 2.34
C HIS A 185 -0.90 -5.65 2.57
N GLY A 186 -0.25 -6.12 1.50
CA GLY A 186 0.90 -7.00 1.55
C GLY A 186 0.60 -8.37 2.17
N ALA A 187 -0.66 -8.78 2.24
CA ALA A 187 -1.12 -10.02 2.85
C ALA A 187 -1.00 -11.24 1.91
N LEU A 188 -0.93 -11.02 0.60
CA LEU A 188 -0.91 -12.11 -0.38
C LEU A 188 0.41 -12.91 -0.34
N SER A 189 1.57 -12.23 -0.24
CA SER A 189 2.88 -12.88 -0.21
C SER A 189 3.86 -12.17 0.73
N SER A 190 4.92 -12.87 1.15
CA SER A 190 6.06 -12.27 1.83
C SER A 190 7.03 -11.56 0.88
N SER A 191 6.91 -11.83 -0.43
CA SER A 191 7.65 -11.10 -1.46
C SER A 191 6.93 -9.81 -1.83
N ALA A 192 7.57 -8.67 -1.59
CA ALA A 192 7.05 -7.36 -2.00
C ALA A 192 6.81 -7.26 -3.52
N ARG A 193 7.61 -7.98 -4.33
CA ARG A 193 7.44 -8.04 -5.79
C ARG A 193 6.15 -8.73 -6.19
N VAL A 194 5.79 -9.82 -5.51
CA VAL A 194 4.54 -10.55 -5.79
C VAL A 194 3.34 -9.66 -5.48
N ASN A 195 3.33 -9.02 -4.31
CA ASN A 195 2.27 -8.07 -3.95
C ASN A 195 2.19 -6.92 -4.97
N PHE A 196 3.33 -6.31 -5.32
CA PHE A 196 3.37 -5.24 -6.31
C PHE A 196 2.69 -5.64 -7.64
N TRP A 197 3.02 -6.80 -8.20
CA TRP A 197 2.41 -7.23 -9.46
C TRP A 197 0.94 -7.63 -9.30
N MET A 198 0.60 -8.30 -8.21
CA MET A 198 -0.75 -8.81 -7.98
C MET A 198 -1.76 -7.71 -7.65
N GLN A 199 -1.34 -6.50 -7.30
CA GLN A 199 -2.25 -5.35 -7.19
C GLN A 199 -2.77 -4.87 -8.55
N PHE A 200 -2.13 -5.26 -9.66
CA PHE A 200 -2.53 -4.86 -11.01
C PHE A 200 -3.47 -5.85 -11.68
N THR A 201 -3.76 -6.99 -11.07
CA THR A 201 -4.73 -7.96 -11.63
C THR A 201 -6.16 -7.41 -11.68
N ALA A 202 -6.47 -6.36 -10.90
CA ALA A 202 -7.72 -5.62 -10.97
C ALA A 202 -7.74 -4.54 -12.08
N HIS A 203 -6.62 -4.27 -12.73
CA HIS A 203 -6.47 -3.15 -13.66
C HIS A 203 -5.90 -3.61 -15.01
N PRO A 204 -6.73 -4.17 -15.92
CA PRO A 204 -6.26 -4.42 -17.28
C PRO A 204 -5.97 -3.15 -18.10
N ILE A 205 -6.34 -1.92 -17.66
CA ILE A 205 -6.47 -0.75 -18.57
C ILE A 205 -5.97 0.62 -18.02
N MET A 206 -5.15 0.69 -16.96
CA MET A 206 -4.79 2.02 -16.37
C MET A 206 -3.28 2.24 -16.15
N PHE A 207 -2.46 1.92 -17.16
CA PHE A 207 -1.09 2.46 -17.24
C PHE A 207 -0.87 3.11 -18.60
N LYS A 208 -0.94 4.44 -18.60
CA LYS A 208 -0.25 5.33 -19.55
C LYS A 208 0.85 6.05 -18.79
#